data_AF-A0A7S2DAM7-F1
#
_entry.id   AF-A0A7S2DAM7-F1
#
_cell.length_a   1.000
_cell.length_b   1.000
_cell.length_c   1.000
_cell.angle_alpha   90.00
_cell.angle_beta   90.00
_cell.angle_gamma   90.00
#
_symmetry.space_group_name_H-M   'P 1'
#
loop_
_entity.id
_entity.type
_entity.pdbx_description
1 polymer ?
#
loop_
_entity_poly.entity_id
_entity_poly.type
_entity_poly.pdbx_seq_one_letter_code
_entity_poly.pdbx_strand_id
1 'polypeptide(L)'
;ADASYGVVESLDLQISGSWQMMFDQLGSLTSVVPAATSTLKNAQQEIQKAAANLDSIFNMFRAKGPSIFNLISKFWTLIWVLYFAFFVPLMLFNLYYAWWASGWFGGPKPSADNDGAVPPKGWCDRFRICCSTCSVCMTQFHDTQCCFWSMVILMQVLVLVLFIISIVLCILAGIKAFITAGCAQVYLLGEAASCQETISTLRSFVSSFWVSEQLERLEGVCPENNLMACALISAKMKSSVILTTVFSFLATILSLQVIIESAIMHEQARYRRTFTKQVLDEQEYEQSIFKP
;
A
#
# COMPACT_ATOMS: atom_id res chain seq x y z
N ALA A 1 -75.44 7.50 -52.16
CA ALA A 1 -74.23 8.24 -52.55
C ALA A 1 -73.86 9.32 -51.54
N ASP A 2 -74.12 9.11 -50.24
CA ASP A 2 -73.97 10.17 -49.20
C ASP A 2 -72.96 9.86 -48.09
N ALA A 3 -72.24 8.72 -48.15
CA ALA A 3 -71.30 8.34 -47.09
C ALA A 3 -69.89 8.96 -47.24
N SER A 4 -69.59 9.63 -48.35
CA SER A 4 -68.23 10.10 -48.65
C SER A 4 -67.92 11.54 -48.18
N TYR A 5 -68.94 12.35 -47.87
CA TYR A 5 -68.72 13.76 -47.48
C TYR A 5 -68.39 13.94 -45.99
N GLY A 6 -68.83 13.04 -45.11
CA GLY A 6 -68.53 13.15 -43.67
C GLY A 6 -67.09 12.78 -43.27
N VAL A 7 -66.35 12.10 -44.14
CA VAL A 7 -64.96 11.68 -43.86
C VAL A 7 -63.97 12.82 -44.08
N VAL A 8 -64.27 13.77 -44.96
CA VAL A 8 -63.35 14.89 -45.27
C VAL A 8 -63.35 15.93 -44.14
N GLU A 9 -64.52 16.23 -43.56
CA GLU A 9 -64.64 17.25 -42.50
C GLU A 9 -64.07 16.79 -41.14
N SER A 10 -64.08 15.48 -40.88
CA SER A 10 -63.44 14.91 -39.68
C SER A 10 -61.91 14.86 -39.78
N LEU A 11 -61.34 14.82 -40.99
CA LEU A 11 -59.88 14.85 -41.20
C LEU A 11 -59.31 16.25 -40.94
N ASP A 12 -59.97 17.31 -41.41
CA ASP A 12 -59.50 18.69 -41.22
C ASP A 12 -59.50 19.11 -39.75
N LEU A 13 -60.51 18.70 -38.98
CA LEU A 13 -60.56 18.94 -37.53
C LEU A 13 -59.43 18.21 -36.78
N GLN A 14 -59.10 16.97 -37.18
CA GLN A 14 -57.98 16.22 -36.59
C GLN A 14 -56.60 16.79 -36.97
N ILE A 15 -56.46 17.28 -38.20
CA ILE A 15 -55.22 17.93 -38.66
C ILE A 15 -54.98 19.24 -37.90
N SER A 16 -56.02 20.05 -37.69
CA SER A 16 -55.87 21.32 -36.94
C SER A 16 -55.48 21.10 -35.48
N GLY A 17 -56.10 20.13 -34.79
CA GLY A 17 -55.78 19.82 -33.39
C GLY A 17 -54.36 19.26 -33.21
N SER A 18 -53.88 18.45 -34.16
CA SER A 18 -52.52 17.91 -34.14
C SER A 18 -51.47 19.01 -34.38
N TRP A 19 -51.79 20.01 -35.19
CA TRP A 19 -50.91 21.14 -35.47
C TRP A 19 -50.74 22.07 -34.26
N GLN A 20 -51.81 22.37 -33.53
CA GLN A 20 -51.71 23.11 -32.27
C GLN A 20 -50.83 22.38 -31.25
N MET A 21 -50.95 21.05 -31.14
CA MET A 21 -50.15 20.25 -30.22
C MET A 21 -48.65 20.26 -30.58
N MET A 22 -48.32 20.22 -31.87
CA MET A 22 -46.94 20.42 -32.35
C MET A 22 -46.42 21.82 -32.02
N PHE A 23 -47.25 22.85 -32.19
CA PHE A 23 -46.86 24.23 -31.91
C PHE A 23 -46.60 24.48 -30.42
N ASP A 24 -47.41 23.90 -29.55
CA ASP A 24 -47.22 23.96 -28.10
C ASP A 24 -45.95 23.20 -27.66
N GLN A 25 -45.65 22.05 -28.28
CA GLN A 25 -44.39 21.34 -28.03
C GLN A 25 -43.17 22.13 -28.52
N LEU A 26 -43.23 22.74 -29.71
CA LEU A 26 -42.19 23.64 -30.23
C LEU A 26 -42.00 24.88 -29.35
N GLY A 27 -43.09 25.47 -28.84
CA GLY A 27 -43.05 26.56 -27.88
C GLY A 27 -42.34 26.16 -26.57
N SER A 28 -42.63 24.96 -26.07
CA SER A 28 -41.95 24.43 -24.88
C SER A 28 -40.45 24.21 -25.10
N LEU A 29 -40.03 23.63 -26.23
CA LEU A 29 -38.63 23.45 -26.60
C LEU A 29 -37.89 24.79 -26.74
N THR A 30 -38.55 25.80 -27.31
CA THR A 30 -37.97 27.13 -27.52
C THR A 30 -37.68 27.83 -26.18
N SER A 31 -38.45 27.55 -25.12
CA SER A 31 -38.20 28.07 -23.78
C SER A 31 -37.13 27.30 -22.99
N VAL A 32 -36.93 26.01 -23.29
CA VAL A 32 -35.92 25.16 -22.60
C VAL A 32 -34.52 25.32 -23.20
N VAL A 33 -34.40 25.60 -24.50
CA VAL A 33 -33.11 25.78 -25.19
C VAL A 33 -32.22 26.87 -24.55
N PRO A 34 -32.73 28.06 -24.19
CA PRO A 34 -31.94 29.09 -23.50
C PRO A 34 -31.44 28.65 -22.12
N ALA A 35 -32.29 27.94 -21.36
CA ALA A 35 -31.92 27.42 -20.05
C ALA A 35 -30.82 26.34 -20.16
N ALA A 36 -30.95 25.41 -21.10
CA ALA A 36 -29.94 24.40 -21.38
C ALA A 36 -28.62 25.02 -21.86
N THR A 37 -28.67 25.99 -22.78
CA THR A 37 -27.46 26.68 -23.28
C THR A 37 -26.77 27.53 -22.22
N SER A 38 -27.50 28.17 -21.31
CA SER A 38 -26.90 28.88 -20.17
C SER A 38 -26.20 27.92 -19.19
N THR A 39 -26.81 26.76 -18.93
CA THR A 39 -26.23 25.72 -18.08
C THR A 39 -24.96 25.14 -18.71
N LEU A 40 -24.99 24.89 -20.02
CA LEU A 40 -23.83 24.43 -20.78
C LEU A 40 -22.69 25.45 -20.78
N LYS A 41 -23.00 26.75 -20.92
CA LYS A 41 -22.00 27.83 -20.82
C LYS A 41 -21.38 27.91 -19.43
N ASN A 42 -22.18 27.80 -18.37
CA ASN A 42 -21.68 27.79 -17.00
C ASN A 42 -20.78 26.57 -16.74
N ALA A 43 -21.21 25.39 -17.20
CA ALA A 43 -20.38 24.17 -17.14
C ALA A 43 -19.08 24.33 -17.92
N GLN A 44 -19.11 24.93 -19.12
CA GLN A 44 -17.89 25.23 -19.90
C GLN A 44 -16.94 26.17 -19.16
N GLN A 45 -17.45 27.22 -18.52
CA GLN A 45 -16.62 28.14 -17.74
C GLN A 45 -15.97 27.44 -16.55
N GLU A 46 -16.70 26.59 -15.83
CA GLU A 46 -16.14 25.82 -14.71
C GLU A 46 -15.08 24.82 -15.20
N ILE A 47 -15.31 24.14 -16.34
CA ILE A 47 -14.33 23.25 -16.97
C ILE A 47 -13.09 24.04 -17.41
N GLN A 48 -13.25 25.23 -17.99
CA GLN A 48 -12.11 26.07 -18.40
C GLN A 48 -11.29 26.56 -17.20
N LYS A 49 -11.94 26.95 -16.09
CA LYS A 49 -11.24 27.28 -14.84
C LYS A 49 -10.47 26.08 -14.29
N ALA A 50 -11.09 24.90 -14.30
CA ALA A 50 -10.42 23.65 -13.89
C ALA A 50 -9.25 23.31 -14.81
N ALA A 51 -9.40 23.47 -16.13
CA ALA A 51 -8.36 23.24 -17.12
C ALA A 51 -7.17 24.19 -16.93
N ALA A 52 -7.41 25.48 -16.73
CA ALA A 52 -6.35 26.45 -16.45
C ALA A 52 -5.58 26.11 -15.15
N ASN A 53 -6.29 25.60 -14.14
CA ASN A 53 -5.68 25.16 -12.90
C ASN A 53 -4.84 23.89 -13.10
N LEU A 54 -5.34 22.93 -13.89
CA LEU A 54 -4.60 21.73 -14.28
C LEU A 54 -3.37 22.05 -15.13
N ASP A 55 -3.44 22.99 -16.07
CA ASP A 55 -2.30 23.43 -16.89
C ASP A 55 -1.22 24.07 -16.01
N SER A 56 -1.58 24.86 -15.01
CA SER A 56 -0.64 25.40 -14.03
C SER A 56 0.09 24.28 -13.28
N ILE A 57 -0.67 23.28 -12.81
CA ILE A 57 -0.11 22.09 -12.13
C ILE A 57 0.80 21.30 -13.08
N PHE A 58 0.39 21.08 -14.32
CA PHE A 58 1.17 20.35 -15.32
C PHE A 58 2.44 21.10 -15.73
N ASN A 59 2.41 22.42 -15.84
CA ASN A 59 3.60 23.22 -16.10
C ASN A 59 4.60 23.12 -14.94
N MET A 60 4.11 23.12 -13.69
CA MET A 60 4.94 22.87 -12.52
C MET A 60 5.51 21.44 -12.53
N PHE A 61 4.69 20.43 -12.82
CA PHE A 61 5.13 19.05 -12.98
C PHE A 61 6.09 18.85 -14.16
N ARG A 62 5.96 19.61 -15.24
CA ARG A 62 6.88 19.51 -16.38
C ARG A 62 8.25 20.07 -16.01
N ALA A 63 8.28 21.19 -15.29
CA ALA A 63 9.53 21.80 -14.84
C ALA A 63 10.20 21.03 -13.70
N LYS A 64 9.43 20.52 -12.73
CA LYS A 64 9.96 19.89 -11.49
C LYS A 64 9.84 18.37 -11.46
N GLY A 65 8.89 17.80 -12.20
CA GLY A 65 8.58 16.37 -12.20
C GLY A 65 9.79 15.49 -12.47
N PRO A 66 10.61 15.71 -13.51
CA PRO A 66 11.77 14.86 -13.77
C PRO A 66 12.75 14.81 -12.59
N SER A 67 12.95 15.93 -11.89
CA SER A 67 13.82 15.98 -10.71
C SER A 67 13.22 15.22 -9.52
N ILE A 68 11.90 15.37 -9.29
CA ILE A 68 11.18 14.70 -8.21
C ILE A 68 11.12 13.20 -8.47
N PHE A 69 10.82 12.76 -9.69
CA PHE A 69 10.77 11.34 -10.04
C PHE A 69 12.13 10.65 -9.91
N ASN A 70 13.21 11.29 -10.34
CA ASN A 70 14.56 10.76 -10.13
C ASN A 70 14.92 10.66 -8.64
N LEU A 71 14.54 11.66 -7.85
CA LEU A 71 14.75 11.66 -6.41
C LEU A 71 13.95 10.56 -5.71
N ILE A 72 12.66 10.40 -6.03
CA ILE A 72 11.80 9.33 -5.51
C ILE A 72 12.35 7.96 -5.92
N SER A 73 12.76 7.78 -7.18
CA SER A 73 13.33 6.53 -7.67
C SER A 73 14.60 6.16 -6.89
N LYS A 74 15.49 7.12 -6.64
CA LYS A 74 16.68 6.91 -5.80
C LYS A 74 16.33 6.52 -4.37
N PHE A 75 15.39 7.22 -3.74
CA PHE A 75 14.92 6.88 -2.40
C PHE A 75 14.29 5.48 -2.35
N TRP A 76 13.50 5.13 -3.36
CA TRP A 76 12.89 3.81 -3.46
C TRP A 76 13.92 2.70 -3.56
N THR A 77 14.93 2.86 -4.43
CA THR A 77 16.04 1.92 -4.53
C THR A 77 16.82 1.83 -3.22
N LEU A 78 17.11 2.97 -2.57
CA LEU A 78 17.82 3.01 -1.30
C LEU A 78 17.03 2.32 -0.17
N ILE A 79 15.72 2.53 -0.08
CA ILE A 79 14.85 1.85 0.88
C ILE A 79 14.88 0.34 0.66
N TRP A 80 14.77 -0.12 -0.60
CA TRP A 80 14.84 -1.55 -0.92
C TRP A 80 16.20 -2.17 -0.61
N VAL A 81 17.28 -1.45 -0.89
CA VAL A 81 18.64 -1.89 -0.53
C VAL A 81 18.78 -1.99 0.98
N LEU A 82 18.36 -0.98 1.75
CA LEU A 82 18.39 -1.01 3.21
C LEU A 82 17.54 -2.15 3.77
N TYR A 83 16.34 -2.35 3.21
CA TYR A 83 15.46 -3.45 3.59
C TYR A 83 16.14 -4.81 3.37
N PHE A 84 16.63 -5.10 2.17
CA PHE A 84 17.27 -6.39 1.91
C PHE A 84 18.62 -6.55 2.62
N ALA A 85 19.42 -5.49 2.75
CA ALA A 85 20.75 -5.57 3.34
C ALA A 85 20.72 -5.65 4.88
N PHE A 86 19.76 -5.00 5.53
CA PHE A 86 19.68 -4.97 7.00
C PHE A 86 18.55 -5.84 7.53
N PHE A 87 17.35 -5.75 6.96
CA PHE A 87 16.17 -6.43 7.53
C PHE A 87 16.23 -7.95 7.33
N VAL A 88 16.62 -8.42 6.15
CA VAL A 88 16.67 -9.87 5.87
C VAL A 88 17.72 -10.59 6.73
N PRO A 89 18.99 -10.16 6.83
CA PRO A 89 19.96 -10.84 7.69
C PRO A 89 19.57 -10.81 9.15
N LEU A 90 18.94 -9.72 9.59
CA LEU A 90 18.50 -9.52 10.96
C LEU A 90 17.31 -10.46 11.31
N MET A 91 16.37 -10.65 10.38
CA MET A 91 15.31 -11.67 10.51
C MET A 91 15.85 -13.10 10.45
N LEU A 92 16.83 -13.38 9.58
CA LEU A 92 17.50 -14.68 9.52
C LEU A 92 18.28 -14.99 10.81
N PHE A 93 18.93 -13.98 11.39
CA PHE A 93 19.63 -14.12 12.67
C PHE A 93 18.65 -14.45 13.81
N ASN A 94 17.49 -13.79 13.84
CA ASN A 94 16.41 -14.13 14.78
C ASN A 94 15.89 -15.55 14.60
N LEU A 95 15.66 -15.97 13.36
CA LEU A 95 15.18 -17.30 13.04
C LEU A 95 16.20 -18.36 13.47
N TYR A 96 17.48 -18.11 13.16
CA TYR A 96 18.59 -18.94 13.61
C TYR A 96 18.64 -19.04 15.14
N TYR A 97 18.52 -17.91 15.83
CA TYR A 97 18.49 -17.88 17.29
C TYR A 97 17.28 -18.65 17.86
N ALA A 98 16.10 -18.51 17.27
CA ALA A 98 14.90 -19.25 17.69
C ALA A 98 15.07 -20.76 17.51
N TRP A 99 15.65 -21.21 16.39
CA TRP A 99 15.99 -22.62 16.17
C TRP A 99 17.08 -23.13 17.11
N TRP A 100 18.06 -22.29 17.44
CA TRP A 100 19.07 -22.64 18.43
C TRP A 100 18.44 -22.79 19.83
N ALA A 101 17.59 -21.84 20.23
CA ALA A 101 16.93 -21.82 21.53
C ALA A 101 15.91 -22.96 21.70
N SER A 102 15.24 -23.38 20.62
CA SER A 102 14.29 -24.50 20.64
C SER A 102 14.95 -25.87 20.84
N GLY A 103 16.29 -25.94 20.81
CA GLY A 103 17.05 -27.17 20.97
C GLY A 103 17.29 -27.93 19.68
N TRP A 104 16.86 -27.40 18.52
CA TRP A 104 17.11 -28.02 17.23
C TRP A 104 18.60 -28.15 16.91
N PHE A 105 19.41 -27.17 17.35
CA PHE A 105 20.87 -27.18 17.21
C PHE A 105 21.62 -27.64 18.47
N GLY A 106 21.03 -28.57 19.24
CA GLY A 106 21.62 -29.12 20.47
C GLY A 106 21.34 -28.28 21.72
N GLY A 107 20.79 -27.08 21.55
CA GLY A 107 20.30 -26.22 22.62
C GLY A 107 21.37 -25.79 23.62
N PRO A 108 20.98 -24.93 24.58
CA PRO A 108 21.89 -24.54 25.64
C PRO A 108 22.07 -25.69 26.63
N LYS A 109 23.31 -26.22 26.70
CA LYS A 109 23.72 -27.14 27.76
C LYS A 109 23.92 -26.36 29.06
N PRO A 110 23.62 -26.94 30.23
CA PRO A 110 24.01 -26.33 31.50
C PRO A 110 25.53 -26.13 31.49
N SER A 111 25.99 -24.88 31.67
CA SER A 111 27.42 -24.61 31.80
C SER A 111 27.92 -25.25 33.08
N ALA A 112 28.80 -26.25 32.93
CA ALA A 112 29.48 -26.93 34.04
C ALA A 112 30.49 -26.04 34.79
N ASP A 113 30.67 -24.79 34.35
CA ASP A 113 31.80 -23.95 34.72
C ASP A 113 31.62 -23.07 35.96
N ASN A 114 30.49 -23.12 36.68
CA ASN A 114 30.33 -22.27 37.87
C ASN A 114 30.72 -22.92 39.21
N ASP A 115 31.02 -24.21 39.24
CA ASP A 115 31.24 -24.90 40.53
C ASP A 115 32.72 -24.92 40.95
N GLY A 116 33.59 -24.17 40.27
CA GLY A 116 35.02 -24.18 40.61
C GLY A 116 35.89 -23.14 39.90
N ALA A 117 35.44 -21.88 39.82
CA ALA A 117 36.28 -20.80 39.27
C ALA A 117 37.52 -20.59 40.15
N VAL A 118 38.63 -21.26 39.81
CA VAL A 118 39.92 -21.13 40.50
C VAL A 118 40.44 -19.71 40.24
N PRO A 119 40.71 -18.90 41.27
CA PRO A 119 41.20 -17.53 41.08
C PRO A 119 42.57 -17.54 40.38
N PRO A 120 42.80 -16.66 39.38
CA PRO A 120 44.05 -16.63 38.63
C PRO A 120 45.22 -16.24 39.52
N LYS A 121 46.22 -17.12 39.60
CA LYS A 121 47.40 -16.95 40.46
C LYS A 121 48.52 -16.12 39.80
N GLY A 122 48.47 -15.88 38.49
CA GLY A 122 49.53 -15.19 37.74
C GLY A 122 49.08 -13.97 36.91
N TRP A 123 50.05 -13.12 36.55
CA TRP A 123 49.83 -11.95 35.68
C TRP A 123 49.48 -12.35 34.25
N CYS A 124 50.07 -13.43 33.72
CA CYS A 124 49.69 -13.99 32.42
C CYS A 124 48.26 -14.53 32.40
N ASP A 125 47.80 -15.14 33.50
CA ASP A 125 46.41 -15.61 33.60
C ASP A 125 45.42 -14.46 33.67
N ARG A 126 45.78 -13.34 34.31
CA ARG A 126 44.94 -12.13 34.32
C ARG A 126 44.81 -11.50 32.94
N PHE A 127 45.89 -11.48 32.14
CA PHE A 127 45.83 -11.00 30.76
C PHE A 127 45.07 -11.96 29.85
N ARG A 128 45.24 -13.27 30.06
CA ARG A 128 44.49 -14.32 29.35
C ARG A 128 43.01 -14.29 29.69
N ILE A 129 42.65 -14.01 30.95
CA ILE A 129 41.27 -13.79 31.39
C ILE A 129 40.75 -12.48 30.85
N CYS A 130 41.52 -11.40 30.76
CA CYS A 130 41.07 -10.15 30.14
C CYS A 130 40.76 -10.35 28.64
N CYS A 131 41.68 -10.99 27.90
CA CYS A 131 41.45 -11.37 26.50
C CYS A 131 40.34 -12.41 26.36
N SER A 132 40.21 -13.37 27.29
CA SER A 132 39.12 -14.32 27.28
C SER A 132 37.81 -13.67 27.69
N THR A 133 37.78 -12.63 28.51
CA THR A 133 36.54 -11.94 28.92
C THR A 133 36.04 -11.05 27.78
N CYS A 134 36.96 -10.37 27.07
CA CYS A 134 36.62 -9.66 25.84
C CYS A 134 36.18 -10.62 24.72
N SER A 135 36.76 -11.82 24.62
CA SER A 135 36.30 -12.82 23.65
C SER A 135 35.12 -13.67 24.14
N VAL A 136 34.86 -13.75 25.45
CA VAL A 136 33.65 -14.29 26.11
C VAL A 136 32.47 -13.36 25.88
N CYS A 137 32.68 -12.05 25.75
CA CYS A 137 31.67 -11.18 25.15
C CYS A 137 31.38 -11.52 23.68
N MET A 138 32.23 -12.27 22.97
CA MET A 138 31.92 -12.76 21.62
C MET A 138 31.52 -14.24 21.57
N THR A 139 31.87 -15.05 22.58
CA THR A 139 31.61 -16.49 22.61
C THR A 139 30.55 -16.92 23.63
N GLN A 140 30.30 -16.16 24.70
CA GLN A 140 29.21 -16.34 25.67
C GLN A 140 28.16 -15.21 25.65
N PHE A 141 28.14 -14.38 24.60
CA PHE A 141 27.06 -13.39 24.41
C PHE A 141 25.66 -14.03 24.37
N HIS A 142 25.60 -15.33 24.07
CA HIS A 142 24.40 -16.16 24.09
C HIS A 142 23.73 -16.30 25.47
N ASP A 143 24.43 -15.99 26.58
CA ASP A 143 23.89 -16.15 27.94
C ASP A 143 23.69 -14.85 28.72
N THR A 144 24.18 -13.73 28.21
CA THR A 144 23.91 -12.41 28.80
C THR A 144 22.49 -11.97 28.47
N GLN A 145 21.59 -12.07 29.46
CA GLN A 145 20.22 -11.57 29.38
C GLN A 145 20.13 -10.17 28.76
N CYS A 146 21.07 -9.29 29.11
CA CYS A 146 21.12 -7.93 28.58
C CYS A 146 21.24 -7.87 27.05
N CYS A 147 22.02 -8.74 26.40
CA CYS A 147 22.14 -8.75 24.94
C CYS A 147 20.82 -9.18 24.28
N PHE A 148 20.22 -10.26 24.78
CA PHE A 148 18.95 -10.75 24.25
C PHE A 148 17.86 -9.67 24.33
N TRP A 149 17.67 -9.08 25.50
CA TRP A 149 16.70 -8.02 25.70
C TRP A 149 17.00 -6.77 24.87
N SER A 150 18.29 -6.40 24.71
CA SER A 150 18.68 -5.28 23.84
C SER A 150 18.34 -5.56 22.38
N MET A 151 18.58 -6.78 21.90
CA MET A 151 18.25 -7.21 20.54
C MET A 151 16.74 -7.25 20.31
N VAL A 152 15.96 -7.74 21.28
CA VAL A 152 14.49 -7.74 21.25
C VAL A 152 13.94 -6.30 21.20
N ILE A 153 14.50 -5.39 22.00
CA ILE A 153 14.10 -3.97 21.97
C ILE A 153 14.43 -3.35 20.61
N LEU A 154 15.62 -3.61 20.07
CA LEU A 154 16.01 -3.12 18.75
C LEU A 154 15.07 -3.64 17.65
N MET A 155 14.69 -4.92 17.71
CA MET A 155 13.70 -5.52 16.82
C MET A 155 12.33 -4.85 16.94
N GLN A 156 11.88 -4.60 18.17
CA GLN A 156 10.62 -3.92 18.44
C GLN A 156 10.61 -2.52 17.81
N VAL A 157 11.71 -1.78 17.93
CA VAL A 157 11.84 -0.45 17.28
C VAL A 157 11.75 -0.57 15.76
N LEU A 158 12.39 -1.57 15.15
CA LEU A 158 12.29 -1.80 13.70
C LEU A 158 10.87 -2.16 13.25
N VAL A 159 10.17 -3.03 13.98
CA VAL A 159 8.78 -3.37 13.69
C VAL A 159 7.87 -2.14 13.81
N LEU A 160 8.10 -1.29 14.81
CA LEU A 160 7.37 -0.04 14.99
C LEU A 160 7.60 0.93 13.82
N VAL A 161 8.84 1.05 13.33
CA VAL A 161 9.14 1.85 12.13
C VAL A 161 8.42 1.31 10.90
N LEU A 162 8.43 -0.02 10.68
CA LEU A 162 7.69 -0.63 9.57
C LEU A 162 6.18 -0.41 9.68
N PHE A 163 5.64 -0.46 10.91
CA PHE A 163 4.24 -0.17 11.17
C PHE A 163 3.87 1.28 10.82
N ILE A 164 4.71 2.26 11.20
CA ILE A 164 4.51 3.67 10.81
C ILE A 164 4.52 3.82 9.28
N ILE A 165 5.48 3.18 8.60
CA ILE A 165 5.55 3.21 7.12
C ILE A 165 4.26 2.62 6.52
N SER A 166 3.76 1.53 7.10
CA SER A 166 2.51 0.88 6.67
C SER A 166 1.29 1.81 6.83
N ILE A 167 1.21 2.55 7.94
CA ILE A 167 0.17 3.57 8.15
C ILE A 167 0.24 4.65 7.08
N VAL A 168 1.44 5.17 6.80
CA VAL A 168 1.63 6.21 5.77
C VAL A 168 1.20 5.69 4.40
N LEU A 169 1.59 4.47 4.03
CA LEU A 169 1.16 3.85 2.78
C LEU A 169 -0.35 3.64 2.73
N CYS A 170 -0.99 3.31 3.85
CA CYS A 170 -2.44 3.19 3.96
C CYS A 170 -3.15 4.54 3.77
N ILE A 171 -2.61 5.64 4.31
CA ILE A 171 -3.16 6.98 4.09
C ILE A 171 -3.04 7.38 2.61
N LEU A 172 -1.88 7.16 1.99
CA LEU A 172 -1.68 7.44 0.56
C LEU A 172 -2.61 6.60 -0.32
N ALA A 173 -2.83 5.34 0.04
CA ALA A 173 -3.81 4.48 -0.59
C ALA A 173 -5.24 5.04 -0.46
N GLY A 174 -5.62 5.53 0.72
CA GLY A 174 -6.91 6.18 0.95
C GLY A 174 -7.12 7.43 0.08
N ILE A 175 -6.11 8.29 -0.02
CA ILE A 175 -6.14 9.48 -0.90
C ILE A 175 -6.31 9.06 -2.36
N LYS A 176 -5.57 8.04 -2.82
CA LYS A 176 -5.72 7.51 -4.18
C LYS A 176 -7.11 6.93 -4.45
N ALA A 177 -7.67 6.21 -3.48
CA ALA A 177 -9.03 5.68 -3.59
C ALA A 177 -10.06 6.82 -3.69
N PHE A 178 -9.88 7.90 -2.92
CA PHE A 178 -10.73 9.10 -2.99
C PHE A 178 -10.66 9.78 -4.36
N ILE A 179 -9.46 9.99 -4.90
CA ILE A 179 -9.26 10.55 -6.25
C ILE A 179 -9.92 9.65 -7.31
N THR A 180 -9.77 8.33 -7.18
CA THR A 180 -10.37 7.38 -8.12
C THR A 180 -11.90 7.39 -8.05
N ALA A 181 -12.48 7.54 -6.85
CA ALA A 181 -13.92 7.72 -6.69
C ALA A 181 -14.40 9.03 -7.34
N GLY A 182 -13.60 10.10 -7.26
CA GLY A 182 -13.84 11.35 -7.99
C GLY A 182 -13.83 11.19 -9.51
N CYS A 183 -12.94 10.36 -10.07
CA CYS A 183 -12.96 10.05 -11.51
C CYS A 183 -14.27 9.37 -11.93
N ALA A 184 -14.86 8.53 -11.10
CA ALA A 184 -16.10 7.81 -11.44
C ALA A 184 -17.32 8.74 -11.53
N GLN A 185 -17.27 9.89 -10.86
CA GLN A 185 -18.33 10.90 -10.93
C GLN A 185 -18.32 11.69 -12.25
N VAL A 186 -17.19 11.68 -12.98
CA VAL A 186 -17.08 12.21 -14.34
C VAL A 186 -17.22 11.05 -15.33
N TYR A 187 -18.46 10.60 -15.54
CA TYR A 187 -18.82 9.44 -16.38
C TYR A 187 -18.18 9.44 -17.78
N LEU A 188 -17.86 10.62 -18.33
CA LEU A 188 -17.18 10.81 -19.61
C LEU A 188 -15.79 10.19 -19.71
N LEU A 189 -15.09 9.97 -18.59
CA LEU A 189 -13.72 9.47 -18.54
C LEU A 189 -13.64 7.98 -18.15
N GLY A 190 -14.75 7.37 -17.75
CA GLY A 190 -14.78 6.03 -17.18
C GLY A 190 -14.95 4.91 -18.19
N GLU A 191 -15.66 5.17 -19.30
CA GLU A 191 -16.12 4.12 -20.20
C GLU A 191 -15.77 4.44 -21.66
N ALA A 192 -15.16 3.47 -22.36
CA ALA A 192 -14.75 3.62 -23.76
C ALA A 192 -15.94 3.94 -24.68
N ALA A 193 -17.09 3.33 -24.39
CA ALA A 193 -18.35 3.57 -25.09
C ALA A 193 -18.81 5.01 -24.95
N SER A 194 -18.77 5.57 -23.73
CA SER A 194 -19.16 6.97 -23.48
C SER A 194 -18.18 7.96 -24.12
N CYS A 195 -16.88 7.64 -24.15
CA CYS A 195 -15.88 8.43 -24.90
C CYS A 195 -16.25 8.51 -26.39
N GLN A 196 -16.56 7.36 -26.99
CA GLN A 196 -16.94 7.25 -28.40
C GLN A 196 -18.27 7.94 -28.72
N GLU A 197 -19.28 7.78 -27.86
CA GLU A 197 -20.59 8.39 -28.01
C GLU A 197 -20.54 9.92 -27.87
N THR A 198 -19.73 10.42 -26.94
CA THR A 198 -19.56 11.87 -26.75
C THR A 198 -18.78 12.50 -27.90
N ILE A 199 -17.71 11.86 -28.38
CA ILE A 199 -16.99 12.34 -29.56
C ILE A 199 -17.91 12.28 -30.80
N SER A 200 -18.74 11.25 -30.93
CA SER A 200 -19.74 11.13 -32.01
C SER A 200 -20.77 12.26 -31.96
N THR A 201 -21.27 12.59 -30.76
CA THR A 201 -22.24 13.68 -30.55
C THR A 201 -21.59 15.05 -30.76
N LEU A 202 -20.37 15.27 -30.26
CA LEU A 202 -19.58 16.47 -30.57
C LEU A 202 -19.38 16.60 -32.08
N ARG A 203 -19.11 15.51 -32.79
CA ARG A 203 -18.94 15.54 -34.25
C ARG A 203 -20.22 15.92 -34.99
N SER A 204 -21.40 15.49 -34.54
CA SER A 204 -22.67 15.89 -35.16
C SER A 204 -22.95 17.39 -34.95
N PHE A 205 -22.63 17.92 -33.76
CA PHE A 205 -22.74 19.35 -33.44
C PHE A 205 -21.67 20.21 -34.12
N VAL A 206 -20.48 19.68 -34.32
CA VAL A 206 -19.30 20.35 -34.89
C VAL A 206 -19.18 20.04 -36.40
N SER A 207 -20.26 19.59 -37.04
CA SER A 207 -20.33 19.35 -38.49
C SER A 207 -20.04 20.60 -39.35
N SER A 208 -19.96 21.79 -38.75
CA SER A 208 -19.46 23.02 -39.37
C SER A 208 -17.93 23.20 -39.35
N PHE A 209 -17.20 22.39 -38.60
CA PHE A 209 -15.74 22.42 -38.48
C PHE A 209 -15.15 21.23 -39.24
N TRP A 210 -14.95 21.42 -40.53
CA TRP A 210 -14.26 20.46 -41.40
C TRP A 210 -12.76 20.42 -41.08
N VAL A 211 -12.36 19.56 -40.14
CA VAL A 211 -10.95 19.21 -39.92
C VAL A 211 -10.65 17.91 -40.68
N SER A 212 -10.12 18.06 -41.89
CA SER A 212 -9.42 17.08 -42.75
C SER A 212 -9.93 15.62 -42.86
N GLU A 213 -10.10 15.17 -44.10
CA GLU A 213 -10.63 13.88 -44.59
C GLU A 213 -9.99 12.56 -44.10
N GLN A 214 -8.96 12.57 -43.26
CA GLN A 214 -8.37 11.32 -42.73
C GLN A 214 -9.10 10.89 -41.46
N LEU A 215 -10.29 10.32 -41.66
CA LEU A 215 -11.33 10.17 -40.65
C LEU A 215 -11.75 8.72 -40.39
N GLU A 216 -10.86 7.77 -40.68
CA GLU A 216 -11.07 6.37 -40.37
C GLU A 216 -10.32 5.99 -39.07
N ARG A 217 -11.11 5.58 -38.07
CA ARG A 217 -10.76 5.07 -36.72
C ARG A 217 -10.65 6.08 -35.58
N LEU A 218 -11.73 6.82 -35.33
CA LEU A 218 -12.02 7.38 -34.00
C LEU A 218 -12.04 6.29 -32.89
N GLU A 219 -12.36 5.05 -33.27
CA GLU A 219 -12.46 3.90 -32.36
C GLU A 219 -11.14 3.54 -31.67
N GLY A 220 -10.00 3.98 -32.23
CA GLY A 220 -8.66 3.83 -31.62
C GLY A 220 -8.20 5.02 -30.77
N VAL A 221 -8.80 6.20 -30.93
CA VAL A 221 -8.27 7.46 -30.36
C VAL A 221 -8.36 7.49 -28.83
N CYS A 222 -9.44 6.97 -28.25
CA CYS A 222 -9.62 6.90 -26.79
C CYS A 222 -8.60 5.94 -26.12
N PRO A 223 -8.39 4.70 -26.60
CA PRO A 223 -7.37 3.80 -26.04
C PRO A 223 -5.92 4.22 -26.37
N GLU A 224 -5.64 4.74 -27.56
CA GLU A 224 -4.25 5.09 -27.96
C GLU A 224 -3.70 6.32 -27.23
N ASN A 225 -4.54 7.31 -26.93
CA ASN A 225 -4.08 8.55 -26.27
C ASN A 225 -4.10 8.48 -24.74
N ASN A 226 -4.26 7.29 -24.15
CA ASN A 226 -4.33 7.10 -22.70
C ASN A 226 -5.39 7.98 -22.00
N LEU A 227 -6.46 8.36 -22.72
CA LEU A 227 -7.59 9.10 -22.12
C LEU A 227 -8.28 8.28 -21.02
N MET A 228 -8.07 6.95 -21.02
CA MET A 228 -8.45 6.01 -19.96
C MET A 228 -7.46 5.97 -18.77
N ALA A 229 -6.70 7.03 -18.52
CA ALA A 229 -5.75 7.09 -17.40
C ALA A 229 -6.40 6.71 -16.06
N CYS A 230 -7.63 7.17 -15.77
CA CYS A 230 -8.35 6.77 -14.55
C CYS A 230 -8.65 5.25 -14.52
N ALA A 231 -8.97 4.61 -15.65
CA ALA A 231 -9.25 3.17 -15.70
C ALA A 231 -7.96 2.34 -15.52
N LEU A 232 -6.88 2.73 -16.19
CA LEU A 232 -5.59 2.05 -16.11
C LEU A 232 -4.97 2.19 -14.70
N ILE A 233 -5.06 3.39 -14.12
CA ILE A 233 -4.66 3.67 -12.74
C ILE A 233 -5.53 2.87 -11.77
N SER A 234 -6.85 2.85 -11.95
CA SER A 234 -7.79 2.12 -11.08
C SER A 234 -7.50 0.63 -11.06
N ALA A 235 -7.35 -0.02 -12.22
CA ALA A 235 -7.14 -1.47 -12.30
C ALA A 235 -5.79 -1.90 -11.70
N LYS A 236 -4.70 -1.21 -12.05
CA LYS A 236 -3.35 -1.59 -11.60
C LYS A 236 -3.08 -1.14 -10.17
N MET A 237 -3.55 0.04 -9.75
CA MET A 237 -3.29 0.54 -8.41
C MET A 237 -4.18 -0.12 -7.34
N LYS A 238 -5.43 -0.51 -7.64
CA LYS A 238 -6.29 -1.18 -6.64
C LYS A 238 -5.69 -2.48 -6.14
N SER A 239 -5.23 -3.35 -7.05
CA SER A 239 -4.61 -4.62 -6.67
C SER A 239 -3.33 -4.40 -5.87
N SER A 240 -2.45 -3.50 -6.34
CA SER A 240 -1.22 -3.18 -5.62
C SER A 240 -1.49 -2.61 -4.22
N VAL A 241 -2.47 -1.71 -4.09
CA VAL A 241 -2.82 -1.10 -2.81
C VAL A 241 -3.33 -2.14 -1.82
N ILE A 242 -4.27 -3.00 -2.23
CA ILE A 242 -4.85 -4.04 -1.37
C ILE A 242 -3.77 -5.01 -0.91
N LEU A 243 -2.92 -5.48 -1.85
CA LEU A 243 -1.83 -6.39 -1.51
C LEU A 243 -0.85 -5.71 -0.54
N THR A 244 -0.40 -4.49 -0.84
CA THR A 244 0.56 -3.80 0.01
C THR A 244 0.00 -3.53 1.41
N THR A 245 -1.26 -3.09 1.55
CA THR A 245 -1.82 -2.81 2.89
C THR A 245 -2.00 -4.09 3.69
N VAL A 246 -2.67 -5.10 3.12
CA VAL A 246 -2.96 -6.36 3.83
C VAL A 246 -1.68 -7.08 4.22
N PHE A 247 -0.72 -7.23 3.29
CA PHE A 247 0.55 -7.89 3.58
C PHE A 247 1.41 -7.08 4.57
N SER A 248 1.35 -5.75 4.55
CA SER A 248 2.09 -4.94 5.53
C SER A 248 1.54 -5.12 6.95
N PHE A 249 0.21 -5.12 7.12
CA PHE A 249 -0.40 -5.40 8.43
C PHE A 249 -0.09 -6.81 8.90
N LEU A 250 -0.27 -7.82 8.04
CA LEU A 250 0.09 -9.20 8.38
C LEU A 250 1.56 -9.34 8.75
N ALA A 251 2.48 -8.72 8.01
CA ALA A 251 3.89 -8.74 8.32
C ALA A 251 4.20 -8.15 9.71
N THR A 252 3.53 -7.04 10.09
CA THR A 252 3.72 -6.44 11.42
C THR A 252 3.19 -7.34 12.54
N ILE A 253 2.02 -7.97 12.36
CA ILE A 253 1.43 -8.89 13.35
C ILE A 253 2.31 -10.13 13.52
N LEU A 254 2.74 -10.74 12.42
CA LEU A 254 3.61 -11.91 12.45
C LEU A 254 4.98 -11.58 13.05
N SER A 255 5.52 -10.39 12.78
CA SER A 255 6.78 -9.96 13.39
C SER A 255 6.66 -9.79 14.91
N LEU A 256 5.55 -9.20 15.38
CA LEU A 256 5.24 -9.13 16.82
C LEU A 256 5.11 -10.51 17.44
N GLN A 257 4.41 -11.44 16.78
CA GLN A 257 4.27 -12.81 17.25
C GLN A 257 5.63 -13.50 17.39
N VAL A 258 6.51 -13.40 16.38
CA VAL A 258 7.86 -13.97 16.43
C VAL A 258 8.66 -13.39 17.60
N ILE A 259 8.56 -12.08 17.86
CA ILE A 259 9.24 -11.46 19.00
C ILE A 259 8.73 -12.03 20.33
N ILE A 260 7.41 -12.13 20.52
CA ILE A 260 6.81 -12.66 21.74
C ILE A 260 7.21 -14.12 21.96
N GLU A 261 7.11 -14.96 20.93
CA GLU A 261 7.49 -16.37 21.01
C GLU A 261 8.98 -16.53 21.32
N SER A 262 9.84 -15.70 20.72
CA SER A 262 11.29 -15.73 21.02
C SER A 262 11.59 -15.37 22.49
N ALA A 263 10.86 -14.41 23.07
CA ALA A 263 11.00 -14.02 24.47
C ALA A 263 10.52 -15.14 25.41
N ILE A 264 9.39 -15.78 25.09
CA ILE A 264 8.87 -16.92 25.86
C ILE A 264 9.87 -18.07 25.83
N MET A 265 10.40 -18.42 24.65
CA MET A 265 11.39 -19.50 24.53
C MET A 265 12.67 -19.19 25.30
N HIS A 266 13.13 -17.93 25.28
CA HIS A 266 14.30 -17.52 26.07
C HIS A 266 14.07 -17.68 27.57
N GLU A 267 12.93 -17.21 28.11
CA GLU A 267 12.59 -17.39 29.52
C GLU A 267 12.42 -18.87 29.88
N GLN A 268 11.77 -19.68 29.04
CA GLN A 268 11.67 -21.12 29.25
C GLN A 268 13.05 -21.80 29.30
N ALA A 269 13.95 -21.45 28.39
CA ALA A 269 15.31 -21.97 28.38
C ALA A 269 16.07 -21.56 29.65
N ARG A 270 15.87 -20.33 30.13
CA ARG A 270 16.43 -19.84 31.40
C ARG A 270 15.88 -20.63 32.59
N TYR A 271 14.56 -20.79 32.71
CA TYR A 271 13.94 -21.55 33.79
C TYR A 271 14.46 -22.98 33.86
N ARG A 272 14.62 -23.65 32.71
CA ARG A 272 15.21 -25.00 32.65
C ARG A 272 16.63 -25.03 33.22
N ARG A 273 17.47 -24.04 32.89
CA ARG A 273 18.84 -23.97 33.44
C ARG A 273 18.85 -23.72 34.94
N THR A 274 18.01 -22.81 35.44
CA THR A 274 17.91 -22.55 36.88
C THR A 274 17.44 -23.78 37.64
N PHE A 275 16.43 -24.50 37.12
CA PHE A 275 15.95 -25.72 37.72
C PHE A 275 17.00 -26.84 37.72
N THR A 276 17.72 -27.04 36.60
CA THR A 276 18.81 -28.03 36.54
C THR A 276 19.93 -27.71 37.53
N LYS A 277 20.27 -26.43 37.73
CA LYS A 277 21.26 -26.05 38.76
C LYS A 277 20.79 -26.42 40.17
N GLN A 278 19.54 -26.09 40.52
CA GLN A 278 18.99 -26.43 41.84
C GLN A 278 19.01 -27.94 42.12
N VAL A 279 18.67 -28.77 41.12
CA VAL A 279 18.71 -30.23 41.25
C VAL A 279 20.15 -30.75 41.43
N LEU A 280 21.12 -30.16 40.73
CA LEU A 280 22.54 -30.53 40.89
C LEU A 280 23.07 -30.12 42.27
N ASP A 281 22.74 -28.92 42.74
CA ASP A 281 23.11 -28.42 44.07
C ASP A 281 22.54 -29.32 45.19
N GLU A 282 21.28 -29.77 45.04
CA GLU A 282 20.65 -30.73 45.96
C GLU A 282 21.39 -32.08 45.98
N GLN A 283 21.77 -32.60 44.81
CA GLN A 283 22.53 -33.86 44.70
C GLN A 283 23.95 -33.75 45.29
N GLU A 284 24.63 -32.63 45.07
CA GLU A 284 25.96 -32.39 45.65
C GLU A 284 25.88 -32.28 47.18
N TYR A 285 24.85 -31.60 47.69
CA TYR A 285 24.58 -31.51 49.13
C TYR A 285 24.36 -32.90 49.75
N GLU A 286 23.50 -33.74 49.15
CA GLU A 286 23.29 -35.12 49.60
C GLU A 286 24.59 -35.93 49.59
N GLN A 287 25.40 -35.83 48.53
CA GLN A 287 26.68 -36.53 48.46
C GLN A 287 27.69 -36.06 49.52
N SER A 288 27.65 -34.77 49.90
CA SER A 288 28.52 -34.23 50.94
C SER A 288 28.20 -34.76 52.34
N ILE A 289 26.92 -35.09 52.61
CA ILE A 289 26.47 -35.66 53.90
C ILE A 289 26.93 -37.12 54.04
N PHE A 290 26.97 -37.88 52.95
CA PHE A 290 27.25 -39.32 52.97
C PHE A 290 28.73 -39.71 52.78
N LYS A 291 29.64 -38.75 52.62
CA LYS A 291 31.10 -39.01 52.62
C LYS A 291 31.64 -38.94 54.06
N PRO A 292 31.96 -40.09 54.70
CA PRO A 292 32.57 -40.12 56.05
C PRO A 292 34.01 -39.62 56.06
#